data_AF-A0A0B8ZDR6-F1
#
_entry.id   AF-A0A0B8ZDR6-F1
#
_cell.length_a   1.000
_cell.length_b   1.000
_cell.length_c   1.000
_cell.angle_alpha   90.00
_cell.angle_beta   90.00
_cell.angle_gamma   90.00
#
_symmetry.space_group_name_H-M   'P 1'
#
loop_
_entity.id
_entity.type
_entity.pdbx_description
1 polymer ?
#
loop_
_entity_poly.entity_id
_entity_poly.type
_entity_poly.pdbx_seq_one_letter_code
_entity_poly.pdbx_strand_id
1 'polypeptide(L)'
;MRFVVGWEMHYGYFLLEEHDLTKMVTPDLMTASVRTSFDAEYNNEVLAKHLGERLICECSGVDWTFNSGRRFMVQDAKLLWVR
;
A
#
# COMPACT_ATOMS: atom_id res chain seq x y z
N MET A 1 -10.35 1.75 4.47
CA MET A 1 -9.28 1.96 5.47
C MET A 1 -8.18 2.79 4.85
N ARG A 2 -7.45 3.57 5.64
CA ARG A 2 -6.36 4.42 5.15
C ARG A 2 -5.01 3.89 5.61
N PHE A 3 -4.12 3.72 4.65
CA PHE A 3 -2.79 3.18 4.89
C PHE A 3 -1.73 4.05 4.21
N VAL A 4 -0.58 4.19 4.85
CA VAL A 4 0.63 4.61 4.14
C VAL A 4 1.14 3.40 3.36
N VAL A 5 1.39 3.59 2.07
CA VAL A 5 1.98 2.58 1.21
C VAL A 5 3.49 2.67 1.30
N GLY A 6 4.12 1.52 1.46
CA GLY A 6 5.56 1.34 1.31
C GLY A 6 5.87 0.29 0.27
N TRP A 7 7.07 0.33 -0.27
CA TRP A 7 7.61 -0.71 -1.12
C TRP A 7 9.06 -0.97 -0.76
N GLU A 8 9.43 -2.24 -0.68
CA GLU A 8 10.82 -2.63 -0.52
C GLU A 8 11.13 -3.93 -1.27
N MET A 9 12.41 -4.16 -1.56
CA MET A 9 12.84 -5.20 -2.51
C MET A 9 12.52 -6.62 -2.05
N HIS A 10 12.46 -6.90 -0.74
CA HIS A 10 12.31 -8.27 -0.22
C HIS A 10 10.84 -8.66 -0.02
N TYR A 11 10.00 -7.72 0.42
CA TYR A 11 8.59 -7.94 0.77
C TYR A 11 7.62 -7.39 -0.29
N GLY A 12 8.10 -6.58 -1.23
CA GLY A 12 7.25 -5.86 -2.18
C GLY A 12 6.46 -4.75 -1.47
N TYR A 13 5.17 -4.64 -1.79
CA TYR A 13 4.30 -3.66 -1.14
C TYR A 13 4.01 -4.03 0.31
N PHE A 14 4.00 -3.02 1.18
CA PHE A 14 3.50 -3.12 2.53
C PHE A 14 2.60 -1.92 2.84
N LEU A 15 1.67 -2.12 3.76
CA LEU A 15 0.76 -1.09 4.24
C LEU A 15 1.05 -0.81 5.71
N LEU A 16 1.08 0.46 6.10
CA LEU A 16 1.13 0.88 7.50
C LEU A 16 -0.19 1.58 7.84
N GLU A 17 -0.79 1.27 8.98
CA GLU A 17 -1.98 2.01 9.43
C GLU A 17 -1.66 3.50 9.58
N GLU A 18 -2.43 4.39 8.94
CA GLU A 18 -2.14 5.83 8.93
C GLU A 18 -2.03 6.44 10.34
N HIS A 19 -2.79 5.89 11.30
CA HIS A 19 -2.78 6.33 12.70
C HIS A 19 -1.70 5.66 13.56
N ASP A 20 -1.07 4.59 13.08
CA ASP A 20 -0.05 3.82 13.80
C ASP A 20 0.92 3.17 12.81
N LEU A 21 1.99 3.90 12.48
CA LEU A 21 2.99 3.48 11.50
C LEU A 21 3.85 2.29 11.97
N THR A 22 3.65 1.80 13.19
CA THR A 22 4.30 0.57 13.68
C THR A 22 3.53 -0.69 13.25
N LYS A 23 2.26 -0.54 12.87
CA LYS A 23 1.40 -1.63 12.44
C LYS A 23 1.50 -1.86 10.95
N MET A 24 2.39 -2.77 10.60
CA MET A 24 2.54 -3.26 9.24
C MET A 24 1.51 -4.32 8.89
N VAL A 25 0.98 -4.23 7.67
CA VAL A 25 0.04 -5.17 7.07
C VAL A 25 0.54 -5.52 5.68
N THR A 26 0.58 -6.81 5.35
CA THR A 26 0.92 -7.25 4.00
C THR A 26 -0.33 -7.18 3.12
N PRO A 27 -0.33 -6.38 2.04
CA PRO A 27 -1.46 -6.33 1.12
C PRO A 27 -1.48 -7.54 0.19
N ASP A 28 -2.64 -8.18 0.06
CA ASP A 28 -2.92 -9.09 -1.04
C ASP A 28 -3.69 -8.33 -2.12
N LEU A 29 -3.00 -7.94 -3.19
CA LEU A 29 -3.57 -7.17 -4.29
C LEU A 29 -4.35 -8.12 -5.22
N MET A 30 -5.66 -8.25 -4.98
CA MET A 30 -6.49 -9.33 -5.53
C MET A 30 -6.72 -9.25 -7.04
N THR A 31 -6.60 -8.06 -7.63
CA THR A 31 -6.85 -7.83 -9.05
C THR A 31 -5.63 -7.22 -9.73
N ALA A 32 -5.45 -7.55 -11.01
CA ALA A 32 -4.39 -6.96 -11.81
C ALA A 32 -4.50 -5.43 -11.86
N SER A 33 -5.73 -4.89 -11.92
CA SER A 33 -5.95 -3.44 -11.94
C SER A 33 -5.44 -2.76 -10.66
N VAL A 34 -5.75 -3.31 -9.48
CA VAL A 34 -5.24 -2.77 -8.20
C VAL A 34 -3.71 -2.82 -8.19
N ARG A 35 -3.12 -3.95 -8.61
CA ARG A 35 -1.66 -4.05 -8.65
C ARG A 35 -1.02 -3.06 -9.63
N THR A 36 -1.58 -2.91 -10.82
CA THR A 36 -1.10 -1.95 -11.81
C THR A 36 -1.17 -0.51 -11.28
N SER A 37 -2.20 -0.14 -10.51
CA SER A 37 -2.26 1.17 -9.87
C SER A 37 -1.10 1.39 -8.89
N PHE A 38 -0.76 0.41 -8.05
CA PHE A 38 0.39 0.51 -7.15
C PHE A 38 1.71 0.60 -7.92
N ASP A 39 1.90 -0.26 -8.93
CA ASP A 39 3.10 -0.27 -9.78
C ASP A 39 3.28 1.05 -10.53
N ALA A 40 2.19 1.71 -10.94
CA ALA A 40 2.23 3.00 -11.60
C ALA A 40 2.77 4.11 -10.69
N GLU A 41 2.45 4.09 -9.39
CA GLU A 41 2.93 5.08 -8.42
C GLU A 41 4.38 4.84 -7.97
N TYR A 42 4.85 3.58 -8.04
CA TYR A 42 6.22 3.20 -7.65
C TYR A 42 7.23 3.19 -8.81
N ASN A 43 6.92 3.85 -9.91
CA ASN A 43 7.91 4.10 -10.95
C ASN A 43 8.89 5.22 -10.53
N ASN A 44 10.15 5.13 -10.96
CA ASN A 44 11.20 6.06 -10.54
C ASN A 44 10.89 7.54 -10.87
N GLU A 45 10.21 7.81 -11.98
CA GLU A 45 9.88 9.17 -12.39
C GLU A 45 8.80 9.81 -11.50
N VAL A 46 7.82 9.03 -11.05
CA VAL A 46 6.77 9.46 -10.11
C VAL A 46 7.36 9.63 -8.72
N LEU A 47 8.15 8.67 -8.26
CA LEU A 47 8.85 8.76 -6.98
C LEU A 47 9.74 10.01 -6.89
N ALA A 48 10.43 10.36 -7.97
CA ALA A 48 11.25 11.58 -8.01
C ALA A 48 10.42 12.87 -7.91
N LYS A 49 9.19 12.89 -8.45
CA LYS A 49 8.28 14.05 -8.38
C LYS A 49 7.67 14.25 -7.00
N HIS A 50 7.50 13.16 -6.26
CA HIS A 50 6.86 13.15 -4.93
C HIS A 50 7.87 12.94 -3.79
N LEU A 51 9.12 13.38 -4.00
CA LEU A 51 10.15 13.28 -2.97
C LEU A 51 9.73 14.05 -1.70
N GLY A 52 9.72 13.34 -0.57
CA GLY A 52 9.29 13.88 0.73
C GLY A 52 7.78 13.77 1.00
N GLU A 53 7.00 13.33 0.03
CA GLU A 53 5.57 13.03 0.19
C GLU A 53 5.37 11.54 0.53
N ARG A 54 4.19 11.20 1.03
CA ARG A 54 3.77 9.84 1.35
C ARG A 54 2.65 9.42 0.42
N LEU A 55 2.72 8.19 -0.10
CA LEU A 55 1.62 7.59 -0.82
C LEU A 55 0.61 7.02 0.18
N ILE A 56 -0.62 7.51 0.16
CA ILE A 56 -1.75 7.00 0.94
C ILE A 56 -2.62 6.14 0.06
N CYS A 57 -2.97 4.94 0.53
CA CYS A 57 -4.06 4.15 -0.02
C CYS A 57 -5.33 4.36 0.80
N GLU A 58 -6.37 4.89 0.16
CA GLU A 58 -7.76 4.71 0.59
C GLU A 58 -8.25 3.37 0.03
N CYS A 59 -7.90 2.29 0.73
CA CYS A 59 -8.15 0.92 0.30
C CYS A 59 -9.50 0.40 0.84
N SER A 60 -10.24 -0.35 0.03
CA SER A 60 -11.34 -1.20 0.49
C SER A 60 -10.95 -2.68 0.35
N GLY A 61 -11.43 -3.50 1.28
CA GLY A 61 -10.93 -4.86 1.40
C GLY A 61 -11.31 -5.54 2.70
N VAL A 62 -10.68 -6.69 2.95
CA VAL A 62 -10.95 -7.55 4.10
C VAL A 62 -9.65 -7.82 4.85
N ASP A 63 -9.65 -7.52 6.15
CA ASP A 63 -8.59 -7.94 7.07
C ASP A 63 -8.62 -9.45 7.24
N TRP A 64 -7.45 -10.08 7.20
CA TRP A 64 -7.30 -11.49 7.52
C TRP A 64 -5.89 -11.79 8.05
N THR A 65 -5.67 -13.03 8.48
CA THR A 65 -4.40 -13.44 9.09
C THR A 65 -3.90 -14.73 8.47
N PHE A 66 -2.60 -14.79 8.18
CA PHE A 66 -1.91 -15.99 7.72
C PHE A 66 -0.65 -16.22 8.55
N ASN A 67 -0.53 -17.38 9.21
CA ASN A 67 0.62 -17.73 10.06
C ASN A 67 1.02 -16.61 11.05
N SER A 68 0.03 -16.04 11.75
CA SER A 68 0.19 -14.89 12.68
C SER A 68 0.55 -13.55 12.05
N GLY A 69 0.77 -13.48 10.73
CA GLY A 69 0.97 -12.24 10.00
C GLY A 69 -0.36 -11.56 9.67
N ARG A 70 -0.43 -10.24 9.88
CA ARG A 70 -1.59 -9.42 9.48
C ARG A 70 -1.57 -9.19 7.98
N ARG A 71 -2.70 -9.47 7.33
CA ARG A 71 -2.89 -9.26 5.90
C ARG A 71 -4.17 -8.50 5.61
N PHE A 72 -4.21 -7.88 4.45
CA PHE A 72 -5.37 -7.15 3.98
C PHE A 72 -5.58 -7.42 2.49
N MET A 73 -6.69 -8.08 2.16
CA MET A 73 -7.07 -8.32 0.77
C MET A 73 -7.60 -7.04 0.16
N VAL A 74 -6.78 -6.34 -0.62
CA VAL A 74 -7.15 -5.09 -1.29
C VAL A 74 -7.99 -5.43 -2.51
N GLN A 75 -9.24 -5.02 -2.49
CA GLN A 75 -10.20 -5.22 -3.59
C GLN A 75 -10.29 -3.99 -4.48
N ASP A 76 -10.20 -2.81 -3.87
CA ASP A 76 -10.15 -1.52 -4.56
C ASP A 76 -9.22 -0.57 -3.80
N ALA A 77 -8.59 0.35 -4.54
CA ALA A 77 -7.59 1.26 -4.00
C ALA A 77 -7.61 2.60 -4.72
N LYS A 78 -7.76 3.67 -3.95
CA LYS A 78 -7.50 5.03 -4.42
C LYS A 78 -6.19 5.52 -3.80
N LEU A 79 -5.23 5.82 -4.66
CA LEU A 79 -3.88 6.23 -4.28
C LEU A 79 -3.74 7.76 -4.33
N LEU A 80 -3.15 8.34 -3.29
CA LEU A 80 -3.05 9.78 -3.11
C LEU A 80 -1.68 10.14 -2.53
N TRP A 81 -0.95 11.04 -3.16
CA TRP A 81 0.26 11.62 -2.58
C TRP A 81 -0.09 12.75 -1.60
N VAL A 82 0.50 12.71 -0.41
CA VAL A 82 0.22 13.65 0.68
C VAL A 82 1.55 14.12 1.30
N ARG A 83 1.66 15.41 1.57
CA ARG A 83 2.83 16.02 2.25
C ARG A 83 2.86 15.76 3.74
#